data_AF-A0A015L1U4-F1
#
_entry.id   AF-A0A015L1U4-F1
#
_cell.length_a   1.000
_cell.length_b   1.000
_cell.length_c   1.000
_cell.angle_alpha   90.00
_cell.angle_beta   90.00
_cell.angle_gamma   90.00
#
_symmetry.space_group_name_H-M   'P 1'
#
loop_
_entity.id
_entity.type
_entity.pdbx_description
1 polymer ?
#
loop_
_entity_poly.entity_id
_entity_poly.type
_entity_poly.pdbx_seq_one_letter_code
_entity_poly.pdbx_strand_id
1 'polypeptide(L)'
;MDIIKENNLSVNIFKVNAHTDDSLNNYVDNIVFLAHNDQNLGINLNYNNFYDLPWIPKWNGIFIEKSLRKLITLTTNMKNLERFLNLNRNDKYRKCEIDWSIFFNNFLGEKQKLYTDFKELKIRRRKIQLMIEELPCIEQIKRTLFSLYKERFCPMCEEDEEDFNHIWFCEERREDMDDLISGVQNWLLLEINKILDPINHITLEHIKNLNDIWKLEVSEDHILS
;
A
#
# COMPACT_ATOMS: atom_id res chain seq x y z
N MET A 1 -15.19 -28.97 23.69
CA MET A 1 -16.42 -29.31 24.47
C MET A 1 -16.11 -30.39 25.50
N ASP A 2 -14.81 -30.60 25.76
CA ASP A 2 -14.29 -31.85 26.31
C ASP A 2 -14.17 -31.73 27.82
N ILE A 3 -13.82 -30.55 28.35
CA ILE A 3 -13.77 -30.25 29.79
C ILE A 3 -15.11 -30.53 30.51
N ILE A 4 -16.25 -30.20 29.90
CA ILE A 4 -17.58 -30.44 30.51
C ILE A 4 -17.83 -31.95 30.65
N LYS A 5 -17.46 -32.73 29.63
CA LYS A 5 -17.61 -34.19 29.64
C LYS A 5 -16.58 -34.87 30.54
N GLU A 6 -15.32 -34.46 30.48
CA GLU A 6 -14.23 -34.98 31.30
C GLU A 6 -14.48 -34.75 32.79
N ASN A 7 -15.05 -33.61 33.15
CA ASN A 7 -15.35 -33.26 34.54
C ASN A 7 -16.79 -33.57 34.96
N ASN A 8 -17.58 -34.26 34.12
CA ASN A 8 -19.00 -34.57 34.37
C ASN A 8 -19.82 -33.36 34.86
N LEU A 9 -19.60 -32.20 34.26
CA LEU A 9 -20.29 -30.97 34.64
C LEU A 9 -21.66 -30.90 33.95
N SER A 10 -22.70 -30.61 34.73
CA SER A 10 -24.01 -30.25 34.19
C SER A 10 -24.11 -28.73 34.09
N VAL A 11 -23.89 -28.20 32.88
CA VAL A 11 -23.88 -26.74 32.63
C VAL A 11 -25.11 -26.35 31.81
N ASN A 12 -25.90 -25.41 32.34
CA ASN A 12 -26.99 -24.77 31.61
C ASN A 12 -26.53 -23.38 31.15
N ILE A 13 -26.54 -23.15 29.83
CA ILE A 13 -26.19 -21.87 29.23
C ILE A 13 -27.47 -21.13 28.91
N PHE A 14 -27.65 -19.93 29.48
CA PHE A 14 -28.73 -19.02 29.13
C PHE A 14 -28.16 -17.66 28.75
N LYS A 15 -28.86 -16.99 27.83
CA LYS A 15 -28.48 -15.67 27.35
C LYS A 15 -29.23 -14.61 28.13
N VAL A 16 -28.52 -13.66 28.71
CA VAL A 16 -29.10 -12.44 29.31
C VAL A 16 -29.08 -11.34 28.26
N ASN A 17 -30.15 -10.55 28.20
CA ASN A 17 -30.21 -9.40 27.28
C ASN A 17 -29.39 -8.25 27.85
N ALA A 18 -28.72 -7.49 26.99
CA ALA A 18 -28.01 -6.29 27.44
C ALA A 18 -28.99 -5.30 28.08
N HIS A 19 -28.53 -4.61 29.13
CA HIS A 19 -29.29 -3.57 29.85
C HIS A 19 -30.56 -4.05 30.57
N THR A 20 -30.66 -5.34 30.90
CA THR A 20 -31.66 -5.81 31.86
C THR A 20 -31.18 -5.58 33.30
N ASP A 21 -32.11 -5.40 34.24
CA ASP A 21 -31.84 -5.25 35.69
C ASP A 21 -31.39 -6.58 36.36
N ASP A 22 -30.51 -7.34 35.71
CA ASP A 22 -29.84 -8.48 36.31
C ASP A 22 -28.61 -8.00 37.07
N SER A 23 -28.67 -8.07 38.40
CA SER A 23 -27.62 -7.55 39.29
C SER A 23 -26.28 -8.27 39.14
N LEU A 24 -26.28 -9.57 38.80
CA LEU A 24 -25.06 -10.35 38.63
C LEU A 24 -24.42 -10.07 37.27
N ASN A 25 -25.22 -9.97 36.21
CA ASN A 25 -24.74 -9.58 34.89
C ASN A 25 -24.12 -8.18 34.92
N ASN A 26 -24.82 -7.21 35.52
CA ASN A 26 -24.34 -5.84 35.64
C ASN A 26 -23.06 -5.73 36.50
N TYR A 27 -22.93 -6.57 37.53
CA TYR A 27 -21.71 -6.66 38.33
C TYR A 27 -20.52 -7.17 37.51
N VAL A 28 -20.70 -8.24 36.74
CA VAL A 28 -19.65 -8.78 35.86
C VAL A 28 -19.27 -7.79 34.76
N ASP A 29 -20.25 -7.15 34.13
CA ASP A 29 -20.02 -6.13 33.10
C ASP A 29 -19.19 -4.95 33.64
N ASN A 30 -19.45 -4.51 34.88
CA ASN A 30 -18.66 -3.46 35.53
C ASN A 30 -17.22 -3.90 35.83
N ILE A 31 -17.01 -5.14 36.27
CA ILE A 31 -15.65 -5.69 36.46
C ILE A 31 -14.88 -5.71 35.13
N VAL A 32 -15.53 -6.19 34.07
CA VAL A 32 -14.95 -6.27 32.73
C VAL A 32 -14.63 -4.86 32.20
N PHE A 33 -15.53 -3.90 32.39
CA PHE A 33 -15.31 -2.49 32.05
C PHE A 33 -14.10 -1.90 32.77
N LEU A 34 -13.94 -2.15 34.08
CA LEU A 34 -12.80 -1.67 34.86
C LEU A 34 -11.48 -2.33 34.41
N ALA A 35 -11.51 -3.60 34.04
CA ALA A 35 -10.34 -4.34 33.57
C ALA A 35 -9.91 -3.95 32.14
N HIS A 36 -10.84 -3.48 31.29
CA HIS A 36 -10.54 -3.10 29.91
C HIS A 36 -9.62 -1.88 29.76
N ASN A 37 -9.46 -1.06 30.80
CA ASN A 37 -8.55 0.09 30.79
C ASN A 37 -7.09 -0.27 31.13
N ASP A 38 -6.79 -1.54 31.37
CA ASP A 38 -5.42 -2.00 31.59
C ASP A 38 -4.69 -2.17 30.25
N GLN A 39 -3.70 -1.31 29.98
CA GLN A 39 -2.95 -1.27 28.71
C GLN A 39 -2.08 -2.52 28.45
N ASN A 40 -2.02 -3.47 29.39
CA ASN A 40 -1.22 -4.69 29.33
C ASN A 40 -1.98 -5.95 28.85
N LEU A 41 -3.11 -5.81 28.16
CA LEU A 41 -3.93 -6.93 27.68
C LEU A 41 -3.37 -7.61 26.41
N GLY A 42 -2.11 -8.04 26.45
CA GLY A 42 -1.63 -9.05 25.50
C GLY A 42 -2.23 -10.41 25.86
N ILE A 43 -2.94 -11.06 24.94
CA ILE A 43 -3.41 -12.44 25.16
C ILE A 43 -2.17 -13.35 25.23
N ASN A 44 -1.80 -13.78 26.42
CA ASN A 44 -0.69 -14.72 26.60
C ASN A 44 -1.23 -16.15 26.58
N LEU A 45 -1.06 -16.82 25.44
CA LEU A 45 -1.47 -18.20 25.28
C LEU A 45 -0.48 -19.11 26.02
N ASN A 46 -0.96 -19.86 27.02
CA ASN A 46 -0.16 -20.90 27.65
C ASN A 46 -0.11 -22.14 26.74
N TYR A 47 0.91 -22.17 25.89
CA TYR A 47 1.13 -23.24 24.91
C TYR A 47 1.28 -24.64 25.54
N ASN A 48 1.59 -24.75 26.84
CA ASN A 48 1.67 -26.04 27.53
C ASN A 48 0.31 -26.72 27.70
N ASN A 49 -0.80 -25.98 27.59
CA ASN A 49 -2.15 -26.51 27.77
C ASN A 49 -2.79 -26.99 26.46
N PHE A 50 -2.07 -26.97 25.33
CA PHE A 50 -2.57 -27.40 24.03
C PHE A 50 -2.24 -28.88 23.78
N TYR A 51 -2.76 -29.77 24.63
CA TYR A 51 -2.50 -31.21 24.57
C TYR A 51 -3.00 -31.87 23.28
N ASP A 52 -4.03 -31.28 22.65
CA ASP A 52 -4.65 -31.80 21.42
C ASP A 52 -3.95 -31.36 20.14
N LEU A 53 -2.98 -30.44 20.22
CA LEU A 53 -2.22 -30.00 19.05
C LEU A 53 -0.95 -30.87 18.90
N PRO A 54 -0.81 -31.65 17.81
CA PRO A 54 0.35 -32.52 17.60
C PRO A 54 1.65 -31.75 17.42
N TRP A 55 1.57 -30.47 17.03
CA TRP A 55 2.71 -29.57 16.90
C TRP A 55 2.24 -28.12 16.97
N ILE A 56 3.10 -27.25 17.52
CA ILE A 56 2.91 -25.80 17.54
C ILE A 56 4.08 -25.18 16.78
N PRO A 57 3.83 -24.53 15.63
CA PRO A 57 4.89 -24.05 14.78
C PRO A 57 5.63 -22.87 15.42
N LYS A 58 6.95 -22.86 15.30
CA LYS A 58 7.82 -21.79 15.78
C LYS A 58 8.68 -21.24 14.65
N TRP A 59 8.97 -19.94 14.71
CA TRP A 59 9.96 -19.26 13.88
C TRP A 59 11.05 -18.68 14.77
N ASN A 60 12.31 -19.11 14.60
CA ASN A 60 13.44 -18.71 15.44
C ASN A 60 13.16 -18.80 16.96
N GLY A 61 12.45 -19.84 17.39
CA GLY A 61 12.09 -20.05 18.79
C GLY A 61 10.82 -19.33 19.26
N ILE A 62 10.25 -18.44 18.45
CA ILE A 62 9.02 -17.67 18.74
C ILE A 62 7.81 -18.43 18.19
N PHE A 63 6.73 -18.54 18.97
CA PHE A 63 5.50 -19.19 18.53
C PHE A 63 4.81 -18.41 17.41
N ILE A 64 4.31 -19.13 16.40
CA ILE A 64 3.59 -18.52 15.29
C ILE A 64 2.09 -18.49 15.62
N GLU A 65 1.58 -17.29 15.91
CA GLU A 65 0.16 -17.06 16.24
C GLU A 65 -0.74 -16.91 15.00
N LYS A 66 -0.16 -16.49 13.87
CA LYS A 66 -0.89 -16.35 12.60
C LYS A 66 -1.04 -17.71 11.92
N SER A 67 -2.06 -17.87 11.07
CA SER A 67 -2.14 -19.09 10.25
C SER A 67 -0.89 -19.26 9.39
N LEU A 68 -0.37 -20.49 9.30
CA LEU A 68 0.87 -20.78 8.58
C LEU A 68 0.87 -20.25 7.14
N ARG A 69 -0.27 -20.39 6.44
CA ARG A 69 -0.44 -19.85 5.09
C ARG A 69 -0.25 -18.34 5.06
N LYS A 70 -0.87 -17.60 6.00
CA LYS A 70 -0.72 -16.14 6.08
C LYS A 70 0.72 -15.75 6.40
N LEU A 71 1.38 -16.48 7.30
CA LEU A 71 2.79 -16.25 7.60
C LEU A 71 3.66 -16.45 6.36
N ILE A 72 3.52 -17.59 5.65
CA ILE A 72 4.30 -17.88 4.44
C ILE A 72 4.08 -16.79 3.39
N THR A 73 2.82 -16.38 3.15
CA THR A 73 2.50 -15.30 2.23
C THR A 73 3.17 -13.99 2.65
N LEU A 74 3.08 -13.62 3.93
CA LEU A 74 3.70 -12.40 4.45
C LEU A 74 5.22 -12.43 4.27
N THR A 75 5.88 -13.51 4.71
CA THR A 75 7.33 -13.68 4.58
C THR A 75 7.78 -13.64 3.13
N THR A 76 7.04 -14.27 2.23
CA THR A 76 7.35 -14.28 0.79
C THR A 76 7.21 -12.86 0.21
N ASN A 77 6.14 -12.16 0.54
CA ASN A 77 5.91 -10.78 0.08
C ASN A 77 7.00 -9.84 0.60
N MET A 78 7.40 -9.97 1.87
CA MET A 78 8.47 -9.14 2.47
C MET A 78 9.82 -9.39 1.79
N LYS A 79 10.19 -10.65 1.55
CA LYS A 79 11.41 -10.98 0.79
C LYS A 79 11.38 -10.44 -0.64
N ASN A 80 10.22 -10.50 -1.29
CA ASN A 80 10.07 -9.97 -2.65
C ASN A 80 10.19 -8.45 -2.68
N LEU A 81 9.60 -7.75 -1.69
CA LEU A 81 9.72 -6.30 -1.55
C LEU A 81 11.16 -5.90 -1.25
N GLU A 82 11.83 -6.57 -0.31
CA GLU A 82 13.25 -6.37 -0.01
C GLU A 82 14.11 -6.53 -1.27
N ARG A 83 13.94 -7.63 -2.02
CA ARG A 83 14.65 -7.84 -3.28
C ARG A 83 14.37 -6.74 -4.30
N PHE A 84 13.12 -6.28 -4.40
CA PHE A 84 12.73 -5.20 -5.28
C PHE A 84 13.40 -3.87 -4.91
N LEU A 85 13.41 -3.51 -3.62
CA LEU A 85 14.05 -2.29 -3.10
C LEU A 85 15.58 -2.31 -3.20
N ASN A 86 16.18 -3.50 -3.20
CA ASN A 86 17.63 -3.68 -3.32
C ASN A 86 18.11 -3.74 -4.78
N LEU A 87 17.22 -3.61 -5.77
CA LEU A 87 17.66 -3.35 -7.13
C LEU A 87 18.32 -1.96 -7.19
N ASN A 88 19.47 -1.84 -7.86
CA ASN A 88 20.21 -0.57 -7.97
C ASN A 88 19.33 0.59 -8.45
N ARG A 89 18.34 0.31 -9.31
CA ARG A 89 17.43 1.30 -9.90
C ARG A 89 16.32 1.77 -8.97
N ASN A 90 16.12 1.07 -7.86
CA ASN A 90 15.04 1.31 -6.90
C ASN A 90 15.57 1.81 -5.55
N ASP A 91 16.84 2.19 -5.51
CA ASP A 91 17.53 2.62 -4.30
C ASP A 91 16.92 3.87 -3.67
N LYS A 92 16.46 4.83 -4.50
CA LYS A 92 15.74 6.02 -4.06
C LYS A 92 14.55 5.70 -3.17
N TYR A 93 13.85 4.61 -3.46
CA TYR A 93 12.66 4.20 -2.71
C TYR A 93 12.96 3.69 -1.29
N ARG A 94 14.22 3.43 -0.95
CA ARG A 94 14.61 3.08 0.42
C ARG A 94 14.63 4.29 1.35
N LYS A 95 14.80 5.50 0.81
CA LYS A 95 14.81 6.76 1.56
C LYS A 95 13.42 7.41 1.61
N CYS A 96 12.51 7.02 0.72
CA CYS A 96 11.15 7.55 0.67
C CYS A 96 10.22 6.91 1.72
N GLU A 97 9.36 7.72 2.34
CA GLU A 97 8.29 7.26 3.22
C GLU A 97 7.09 6.75 2.40
N ILE A 98 7.21 5.54 1.85
CA ILE A 98 6.16 4.93 1.02
C ILE A 98 5.41 3.85 1.83
N ASP A 99 4.10 4.00 1.94
CA ASP A 99 3.23 2.90 2.37
C ASP A 99 3.07 1.88 1.23
N TRP A 100 3.93 0.87 1.24
CA TRP A 100 3.93 -0.22 0.27
C TRP A 100 2.63 -1.03 0.27
N SER A 101 1.93 -1.12 1.40
CA SER A 101 0.64 -1.84 1.48
C SER A 101 -0.41 -1.11 0.65
N ILE A 102 -0.54 0.20 0.85
CA ILE A 102 -1.45 1.06 0.07
C ILE A 102 -1.04 1.06 -1.40
N PHE A 103 0.25 1.19 -1.70
CA PHE A 103 0.74 1.15 -3.07
C PHE A 103 0.33 -0.14 -3.80
N PHE A 104 0.61 -1.32 -3.23
CA PHE A 104 0.30 -2.59 -3.90
C PHE A 104 -1.21 -2.82 -4.05
N ASN A 105 -2.01 -2.38 -3.09
CA ASN A 105 -3.48 -2.44 -3.20
C ASN A 105 -3.97 -1.61 -4.39
N ASN A 106 -3.45 -0.39 -4.57
CA ASN A 106 -3.79 0.48 -5.70
C ASN A 106 -3.16 0.02 -7.04
N PHE A 107 -1.99 -0.60 -6.98
CA PHE A 107 -1.27 -1.09 -8.15
C PHE A 107 -2.03 -2.24 -8.83
N LEU A 108 -2.57 -3.17 -8.03
CA LEU A 108 -3.34 -4.32 -8.53
C LEU A 108 -4.69 -3.91 -9.15
N GLY A 109 -5.26 -2.77 -8.73
CA GLY A 109 -6.53 -2.23 -9.23
C GLY A 109 -7.75 -3.02 -8.75
N GLU A 110 -8.94 -2.61 -9.21
CA GLU A 110 -10.22 -3.15 -8.74
C GLU A 110 -10.45 -4.62 -9.13
N LYS A 111 -9.92 -5.07 -10.27
CA LYS A 111 -10.05 -6.46 -10.72
C LYS A 111 -9.05 -7.36 -10.00
N GLN A 112 -9.43 -7.74 -8.78
CA GLN A 112 -8.72 -8.75 -8.01
C GLN A 112 -8.84 -10.14 -8.67
N LYS A 113 -7.77 -10.51 -9.39
CA LYS A 113 -7.25 -11.88 -9.55
C LYS A 113 -8.03 -12.94 -10.35
N LEU A 114 -9.19 -12.66 -10.94
CA LEU A 114 -9.94 -13.71 -11.68
C LEU A 114 -9.69 -13.73 -13.20
N TYR A 115 -9.33 -12.60 -13.82
CA TYR A 115 -9.05 -12.52 -15.26
C TYR A 115 -7.95 -11.50 -15.56
N THR A 116 -7.19 -11.74 -16.63
CA THR A 116 -6.16 -10.83 -17.12
C THR A 116 -6.64 -10.18 -18.41
N ASP A 117 -7.02 -8.90 -18.34
CA ASP A 117 -7.34 -8.10 -19.53
C ASP A 117 -6.05 -7.49 -20.10
N PHE A 118 -5.89 -7.50 -21.43
CA PHE A 118 -4.77 -6.86 -22.11
C PHE A 118 -4.68 -5.37 -21.79
N LYS A 119 -5.82 -4.69 -21.62
CA LYS A 119 -5.84 -3.27 -21.23
C LYS A 119 -5.24 -3.07 -19.84
N GLU A 120 -5.61 -3.90 -18.88
CA GLU A 120 -5.06 -3.84 -17.51
C GLU A 120 -3.58 -4.17 -17.47
N LEU A 121 -3.14 -5.15 -18.25
CA LEU A 121 -1.70 -5.47 -18.37
C LEU A 121 -0.92 -4.28 -18.92
N LYS A 122 -1.44 -3.57 -19.94
CA LYS A 122 -0.80 -2.37 -20.48
C LYS A 122 -0.71 -1.25 -19.44
N ILE A 123 -1.77 -1.06 -18.65
CA ILE A 123 -1.78 -0.07 -17.55
C ILE A 123 -0.75 -0.46 -16.47
N ARG A 124 -0.75 -1.71 -16.02
CA ARG A 124 0.21 -2.22 -15.02
C ARG A 124 1.66 -2.10 -15.50
N ARG A 125 1.92 -2.44 -16.77
CA ARG A 125 3.24 -2.25 -17.39
C ARG A 125 3.66 -0.79 -17.35
N ARG A 126 2.78 0.15 -17.75
CA ARG A 126 3.07 1.58 -17.73
C ARG A 126 3.36 2.08 -16.31
N LYS A 127 2.57 1.67 -15.31
CA LYS A 127 2.82 1.99 -13.89
C LYS A 127 4.21 1.53 -13.44
N ILE A 128 4.61 0.30 -13.80
CA ILE A 128 5.96 -0.21 -13.50
C ILE A 128 7.02 0.62 -14.21
N GLN A 129 6.87 0.88 -15.51
CA GLN A 129 7.84 1.65 -16.30
C GLN A 129 8.05 3.06 -15.75
N LEU A 130 6.98 3.73 -15.32
CA LEU A 130 7.06 5.03 -14.65
C LEU A 130 7.81 4.92 -13.32
N MET A 131 7.45 3.93 -12.49
CA MET A 131 8.09 3.71 -11.20
C MET A 131 9.59 3.37 -11.33
N ILE A 132 10.03 2.64 -12.36
CA ILE A 132 11.47 2.31 -12.51
C ILE A 132 12.19 3.24 -13.49
N GLU A 133 11.52 4.30 -13.97
CA GLU A 133 12.05 5.29 -14.93
C GLU A 133 12.55 4.69 -16.25
N GLU A 134 11.86 3.64 -16.72
CA GLU A 134 12.17 2.89 -17.95
C GLU A 134 11.09 3.10 -19.01
N LEU A 135 10.66 4.36 -19.15
CA LEU A 135 9.93 4.77 -20.34
C LEU A 135 10.83 4.65 -21.58
N PRO A 136 10.27 4.42 -22.77
CA PRO A 136 11.04 4.28 -24.00
C PRO A 136 11.49 5.66 -24.53
N CYS A 137 12.24 6.42 -23.74
CA CYS A 137 12.87 7.69 -24.15
C CYS A 137 14.00 7.43 -25.15
N ILE A 138 14.42 8.45 -25.91
CA ILE A 138 15.56 8.32 -26.84
C ILE A 138 16.81 7.79 -26.13
N GLU A 139 17.17 8.32 -24.95
CA GLU A 139 18.32 7.83 -24.19
C GLU A 139 18.20 6.36 -23.79
N GLN A 140 16.97 5.91 -23.50
CA GLN A 140 16.72 4.52 -23.18
C GLN A 140 16.84 3.62 -24.43
N ILE A 141 16.38 4.09 -25.59
CA ILE A 141 16.46 3.36 -26.85
C ILE A 141 17.93 3.23 -27.31
N LYS A 142 18.73 4.29 -27.16
CA LYS A 142 20.18 4.32 -27.47
C LYS A 142 20.94 3.18 -26.79
N ARG A 143 20.55 2.75 -25.59
CA ARG A 143 21.16 1.59 -24.88
C ARG A 143 21.03 0.26 -25.64
N THR A 144 20.00 0.13 -26.46
CA THR A 144 19.73 -1.10 -27.25
C THR A 144 20.05 -0.97 -28.72
N LEU A 145 19.90 0.24 -29.30
CA LEU A 145 20.03 0.50 -30.73
C LEU A 145 20.86 1.77 -30.98
N PHE A 146 22.04 1.84 -30.36
CA PHE A 146 22.90 3.03 -30.39
C PHE A 146 23.19 3.53 -31.82
N SER A 147 23.56 2.64 -32.74
CA SER A 147 23.95 3.01 -34.10
C SER A 147 22.87 3.78 -34.87
N LEU A 148 21.60 3.53 -34.59
CA LEU A 148 20.46 4.17 -35.26
C LEU A 148 20.03 5.48 -34.59
N TYR A 149 20.28 5.63 -33.29
CA TYR A 149 19.75 6.73 -32.48
C TYR A 149 20.81 7.67 -31.89
N LYS A 150 22.12 7.42 -32.10
CA LYS A 150 23.22 8.20 -31.48
C LYS A 150 23.13 9.72 -31.72
N GLU A 151 22.57 10.16 -32.84
CA GLU A 151 22.44 11.59 -33.23
C GLU A 151 21.00 12.10 -33.03
N ARG A 152 20.14 11.34 -32.35
CA ARG A 152 18.76 11.73 -32.08
C ARG A 152 18.69 12.51 -30.77
N PHE A 153 18.07 13.68 -30.87
CA PHE A 153 17.62 14.53 -29.77
C PHE A 153 16.12 14.29 -29.51
N CYS A 154 15.58 15.02 -28.55
CA CYS A 154 14.15 15.05 -28.25
C CYS A 154 13.33 15.34 -29.52
N PRO A 155 12.30 14.54 -29.84
CA PRO A 155 11.45 14.79 -31.00
C PRO A 155 10.60 16.06 -30.91
N MET A 156 10.54 16.71 -29.74
CA MET A 156 9.74 17.91 -29.53
C MET A 156 10.58 19.18 -29.67
N CYS A 157 11.65 19.33 -28.87
CA CYS A 157 12.51 20.51 -28.96
C CYS A 157 13.65 20.37 -29.98
N GLU A 158 14.02 19.16 -30.40
CA GLU A 158 15.14 18.87 -31.30
C GLU A 158 16.52 19.36 -30.82
N GLU A 159 16.62 19.88 -29.59
CA GLU A 159 17.82 20.50 -29.03
C GLU A 159 18.49 19.64 -27.95
N ASP A 160 17.70 19.09 -27.03
CA ASP A 160 18.20 18.37 -25.85
C ASP A 160 18.11 16.85 -25.99
N GLU A 161 18.88 16.12 -25.18
CA GLU A 161 18.76 14.67 -25.03
C GLU A 161 17.44 14.31 -24.31
N GLU A 162 16.61 13.46 -24.92
CA GLU A 162 15.38 12.99 -24.28
C GLU A 162 15.66 11.83 -23.33
N ASP A 163 15.95 12.19 -22.08
CA ASP A 163 15.95 11.29 -20.94
C ASP A 163 14.56 11.19 -20.26
N PHE A 164 14.46 10.45 -19.15
CA PHE A 164 13.19 10.30 -18.43
C PHE A 164 12.62 11.63 -17.92
N ASN A 165 13.47 12.56 -17.48
CA ASN A 165 13.05 13.83 -16.92
C ASN A 165 12.63 14.82 -18.01
N HIS A 166 13.40 14.89 -19.09
CA HIS A 166 13.13 15.77 -20.23
C HIS A 166 11.75 15.48 -20.86
N ILE A 167 11.25 14.23 -20.79
CA ILE A 167 9.87 13.90 -21.19
C ILE A 167 8.84 14.84 -20.54
N TRP A 168 9.03 15.17 -19.27
CA TRP A 168 8.10 15.99 -18.49
C TRP A 168 8.43 17.48 -18.52
N PHE A 169 9.70 17.84 -18.70
CA PHE A 169 10.18 19.23 -18.57
C PHE A 169 10.53 19.92 -19.89
N CYS A 170 10.43 19.23 -21.03
CA CYS A 170 10.66 19.82 -22.34
C CYS A 170 9.82 21.08 -22.53
N GLU A 171 10.46 22.18 -22.93
CA GLU A 171 9.82 23.48 -23.05
C GLU A 171 8.68 23.47 -24.08
N GLU A 172 8.89 22.80 -25.22
CA GLU A 172 7.88 22.60 -26.27
C GLU A 172 6.65 21.78 -25.83
N ARG A 173 6.68 21.14 -24.65
CA ARG A 173 5.54 20.41 -24.05
C ARG A 173 4.96 21.10 -22.83
N ARG A 174 5.44 22.30 -22.47
CA ARG A 174 5.06 22.95 -21.21
C ARG A 174 3.57 23.24 -21.13
N GLU A 175 2.98 23.78 -22.19
CA GLU A 175 1.53 24.06 -22.25
C GLU A 175 0.70 22.78 -22.09
N ASP A 176 1.07 21.69 -22.78
CA ASP A 176 0.40 20.39 -22.66
C ASP A 176 0.45 19.85 -21.21
N MET A 177 1.59 20.04 -20.54
CA MET A 177 1.80 19.60 -19.15
C MET A 177 1.00 20.44 -18.16
N ASP A 178 0.95 21.76 -18.35
CA ASP A 178 0.16 22.67 -17.51
C ASP A 178 -1.35 22.38 -17.65
N ASP A 179 -1.81 22.10 -18.88
CA ASP A 179 -3.19 21.69 -19.15
C ASP A 179 -3.51 20.34 -18.50
N LEU A 180 -2.59 19.37 -18.59
CA LEU A 180 -2.74 18.07 -17.93
C LEU A 180 -2.84 18.23 -16.40
N ILE A 181 -1.94 19.00 -15.79
CA ILE A 181 -1.93 19.26 -14.35
C ILE A 181 -3.25 19.90 -13.93
N SER A 182 -3.67 20.95 -14.63
CA SER A 182 -4.93 21.66 -14.37
C SER A 182 -6.15 20.73 -14.52
N GLY A 183 -6.14 19.87 -15.54
CA GLY A 183 -7.16 18.85 -15.76
C GLY A 183 -7.24 17.84 -14.61
N VAL A 184 -6.10 17.34 -14.14
CA VAL A 184 -6.03 16.39 -13.02
C VAL A 184 -6.46 17.03 -11.71
N GLN A 185 -6.05 18.28 -11.44
CA GLN A 185 -6.47 19.01 -10.24
C GLN A 185 -7.99 19.16 -10.18
N ASN A 186 -8.61 19.56 -11.30
CA ASN A 186 -10.07 19.70 -11.39
C ASN A 186 -10.78 18.34 -11.28
N TRP A 187 -10.24 17.29 -11.91
CA TRP A 187 -10.80 15.95 -11.77
C TRP A 187 -10.77 15.46 -10.32
N LEU A 188 -9.63 15.63 -9.64
CA LEU A 188 -9.48 15.25 -8.23
C LEU A 188 -10.46 16.01 -7.32
N LEU A 189 -10.65 17.31 -7.58
CA LEU A 189 -11.63 18.15 -6.87
C LEU A 189 -13.04 17.58 -6.97
N LEU A 190 -13.44 17.21 -8.18
CA LEU A 190 -14.76 16.66 -8.43
C LEU A 190 -14.94 15.31 -7.76
N GLU A 191 -13.96 14.41 -7.84
CA GLU A 191 -14.09 13.08 -7.22
C GLU A 191 -14.10 13.14 -5.70
N ILE A 192 -13.27 13.98 -5.07
CA ILE A 192 -13.27 14.08 -3.61
C ILE A 192 -14.58 14.70 -3.10
N ASN A 193 -15.07 15.77 -3.74
CA ASN A 193 -16.31 16.41 -3.32
C ASN A 193 -17.57 15.55 -3.56
N LYS A 194 -17.51 14.50 -4.41
CA LYS A 194 -18.59 13.50 -4.50
C LYS A 194 -18.66 12.57 -3.27
N ILE A 195 -17.53 12.37 -2.59
CA ILE A 195 -17.41 11.45 -1.46
C ILE A 195 -17.68 12.19 -0.14
N LEU A 196 -17.38 13.49 -0.08
CA LEU A 196 -17.57 14.30 1.12
C LEU A 196 -19.05 14.65 1.36
N ASP A 197 -19.41 14.74 2.63
CA ASP A 197 -20.71 15.24 3.07
C ASP A 197 -20.90 16.72 2.67
N PRO A 198 -22.14 17.20 2.45
CA PRO A 198 -22.41 18.57 2.00
C PRO A 198 -21.84 19.70 2.88
N ILE A 199 -21.48 19.38 4.12
CA ILE A 199 -20.95 20.32 5.11
C ILE A 199 -19.45 20.54 4.92
N ASN A 200 -18.73 19.53 4.41
CA ASN A 200 -17.28 19.58 4.19
C ASN A 200 -17.02 19.68 2.68
N HIS A 201 -16.48 20.79 2.22
CA HIS A 201 -16.09 20.95 0.82
C HIS A 201 -14.60 21.25 0.73
N ILE A 202 -13.94 20.60 -0.21
CA ILE A 202 -12.57 20.91 -0.59
C ILE A 202 -12.63 21.90 -1.75
N THR A 203 -11.72 22.87 -1.73
CA THR A 203 -11.55 23.85 -2.81
C THR A 203 -10.31 23.50 -3.65
N LEU A 204 -10.22 24.10 -4.84
CA LEU A 204 -9.06 23.92 -5.71
C LEU A 204 -7.75 24.37 -5.03
N GLU A 205 -7.81 25.36 -4.14
CA GLU A 205 -6.65 25.84 -3.37
C GLU A 205 -6.08 24.76 -2.46
N HIS A 206 -6.94 24.00 -1.77
CA HIS A 206 -6.51 22.86 -0.96
C HIS A 206 -5.78 21.80 -1.80
N ILE A 207 -6.24 21.57 -3.03
CA ILE A 207 -5.60 20.61 -3.94
C ILE A 207 -4.25 21.12 -4.41
N LYS A 208 -4.18 22.39 -4.83
CA LYS A 208 -2.93 23.02 -5.27
C LYS A 208 -1.86 23.03 -4.18
N ASN A 209 -2.27 23.05 -2.91
CA ASN A 209 -1.37 23.04 -1.75
C ASN A 209 -0.89 21.63 -1.34
N LEU A 210 -1.24 20.56 -2.08
CA LEU A 210 -0.75 19.21 -1.79
C LEU A 210 0.73 19.04 -2.19
N ASN A 211 1.60 18.82 -1.19
CA ASN A 211 2.95 18.20 -1.23
C ASN A 211 3.74 18.22 -2.56
N ASP A 212 3.99 19.39 -3.15
CA ASP A 212 4.86 19.61 -4.32
C ASP A 212 4.59 18.73 -5.57
N ILE A 213 3.55 17.88 -5.57
CA ILE A 213 3.25 16.91 -6.63
C ILE A 213 2.82 17.56 -7.96
N TRP A 214 2.58 18.87 -7.94
CA TRP A 214 2.19 19.67 -9.10
C TRP A 214 3.36 20.44 -9.71
N LYS A 215 4.52 20.47 -9.06
CA LYS A 215 5.68 21.21 -9.56
C LYS A 215 6.37 20.41 -10.64
N LEU A 216 6.66 21.07 -11.75
CA LEU A 216 7.46 20.53 -12.85
C LEU A 216 8.95 20.84 -12.62
N GLU A 217 9.50 20.33 -11.52
CA GLU A 217 10.90 20.53 -11.13
C GLU A 217 11.57 19.17 -10.94
N VAL A 218 12.86 19.06 -11.28
CA VAL A 218 13.65 17.86 -11.01
C VAL A 218 13.85 17.76 -9.49
N SER A 219 13.46 16.65 -8.86
CA SER A 219 13.70 16.49 -7.42
C SER A 219 15.21 16.38 -7.15
N GLU A 220 15.70 17.17 -6.19
CA GLU A 220 17.11 17.17 -5.77
C GLU A 220 17.53 15.88 -5.05
N ASP A 221 16.63 14.90 -4.91
CA ASP A 221 16.88 13.62 -4.24
C ASP A 221 17.99 12.79 -4.90
N HIS A 222 18.36 13.16 -6.13
CA HIS A 222 19.45 12.57 -6.91
C HIS A 222 20.85 13.19 -6.65
N ILE A 223 20.95 14.27 -5.86
CA ILE A 223 22.23 15.00 -5.68
C ILE A 223 23.13 14.39 -4.59
N LEU A 224 22.66 13.39 -3.84
CA LEU A 224 23.46 12.69 -2.83
C LEU A 224 23.50 11.17 -3.06
N SER A 225 24.26 10.77 -4.09
CA SER A 225 24.84 9.41 -4.21
C SER A 225 26.31 9.50 -4.57
#